data_AF-A0A7S1BBM4-F1
#
_entry.id   AF-A0A7S1BBM4-F1
#
_cell.length_a   1.000
_cell.length_b   1.000
_cell.length_c   1.000
_cell.angle_alpha   90.00
_cell.angle_beta   90.00
_cell.angle_gamma   90.00
#
_symmetry.space_group_name_H-M   'P 1'
#
loop_
_entity.id
_entity.type
_entity.pdbx_description
1 polymer ?
#
loop_
_entity_poly.entity_id
_entity_poly.type
_entity_poly.pdbx_seq_one_letter_code
_entity_poly.pdbx_strand_id
1 'polypeptide(L)'
;MNFYNSEDNFEFGSRKNGNMYDVLAVSAKHGSCKKAQQDQEKYTSCAHVSPEVWHESFGSQHKKEYFSTGLIDPPTYLGVISQQGFFIPKFTAESDSTLDSYFGLKDEKNKNKLAESFLRPITWIEYCTKISENNCTADDGIARKYPEKDDYGKFFVKDLYIGYFNATIENDCNSNLECTGHFVDYPNTWTSFAVPQMYHHNISLKSSGSQYITNGYSYPQMMEIWQAADATQSNVMMLSWDLDGSYMQFLGTESEYIKVYMPAATQECFNSRISIEDRVSKDFNTRVGEKLGACDFNFDRLSKLLSSALHSDPDLSEAMRSPAYEAMQLF
;
A
#
# COMPACT_ATOMS: atom_id res chain seq x y z
N MET A 1 -6.81 -19.05 8.31
CA MET A 1 -7.17 -19.74 7.06
C MET A 1 -7.22 -21.24 7.33
N ASN A 2 -8.39 -21.76 7.72
CA ASN A 2 -8.60 -23.20 7.61
C ASN A 2 -9.23 -23.49 6.24
N PHE A 3 -8.42 -23.93 5.28
CA PHE A 3 -8.90 -24.39 3.97
C PHE A 3 -9.91 -25.56 4.04
N TYR A 4 -10.15 -26.09 5.24
CA TYR A 4 -11.03 -27.22 5.53
C TYR A 4 -12.29 -26.83 6.32
N ASN A 5 -12.50 -25.54 6.66
CA ASN A 5 -13.76 -25.06 7.25
C ASN A 5 -14.32 -23.88 6.43
N SER A 6 -15.43 -24.13 5.76
CA SER A 6 -16.13 -23.16 4.89
C SER A 6 -16.78 -21.99 5.62
N GLU A 7 -16.90 -22.06 6.95
CA GLU A 7 -17.42 -20.97 7.77
C GLU A 7 -16.29 -20.08 8.35
N ASP A 8 -15.04 -20.55 8.32
CA ASP A 8 -13.85 -19.79 8.75
C ASP A 8 -13.30 -18.98 7.56
N ASN A 9 -14.16 -18.07 7.07
CA ASN A 9 -13.85 -17.19 5.95
C ASN A 9 -12.71 -16.24 6.30
N PHE A 10 -11.80 -16.06 5.36
CA PHE A 10 -10.69 -15.12 5.49
C PHE A 10 -11.23 -13.69 5.62
N GLU A 11 -11.01 -13.08 6.78
CA GLU A 11 -11.30 -11.67 7.02
C GLU A 11 -10.00 -11.01 7.46
N PHE A 12 -9.46 -10.13 6.61
CA PHE A 12 -8.20 -9.41 6.86
C PHE A 12 -8.20 -8.78 8.25
N GLY A 13 -7.19 -9.06 9.08
CA GLY A 13 -7.04 -8.45 10.40
C GLY A 13 -8.08 -8.87 11.45
N SER A 14 -8.96 -9.83 11.16
CA SER A 14 -10.00 -10.28 12.07
C SER A 14 -9.42 -11.08 13.24
N ARG A 15 -9.30 -10.44 14.40
CA ARG A 15 -8.89 -11.08 15.67
C ARG A 15 -9.94 -12.03 16.24
N LYS A 16 -11.11 -12.18 15.61
CA LYS A 16 -12.24 -12.95 16.15
C LYS A 16 -11.88 -14.41 16.45
N ASN A 17 -10.93 -15.00 15.71
CA ASN A 17 -10.53 -16.39 15.85
C ASN A 17 -9.09 -16.58 16.39
N GLY A 18 -8.56 -15.59 17.12
CA GLY A 18 -7.20 -15.64 17.68
C GLY A 18 -6.12 -15.16 16.71
N ASN A 19 -4.86 -15.23 17.15
CA ASN A 19 -3.73 -14.81 16.34
C ASN A 19 -3.46 -15.89 15.26
N MET A 20 -3.22 -15.50 14.01
CA MET A 20 -2.96 -16.43 12.90
C MET A 20 -1.77 -17.38 13.19
N TYR A 21 -0.81 -16.96 14.01
CA TYR A 21 0.28 -17.84 14.44
C TYR A 21 -0.16 -18.93 15.41
N ASP A 22 -1.18 -18.71 16.22
CA ASP A 22 -1.72 -19.74 17.10
C ASP A 22 -2.37 -20.85 16.26
N VAL A 23 -3.01 -20.46 15.15
CA VAL A 23 -3.59 -21.37 14.15
C VAL A 23 -2.51 -22.18 13.41
N LEU A 24 -1.33 -21.59 13.15
CA LEU A 24 -0.15 -22.32 12.64
C LEU A 24 0.47 -23.23 13.71
N ALA A 25 0.51 -22.80 14.98
CA ALA A 25 0.99 -23.62 16.10
C ALA A 25 0.19 -24.91 16.26
N VAL A 26 -1.12 -24.85 16.02
CA VAL A 26 -2.00 -26.02 16.02
C VAL A 26 -1.58 -27.01 14.93
N SER A 27 -1.30 -26.55 13.71
CA SER A 27 -0.88 -27.46 12.63
C SER A 27 0.46 -28.11 12.91
N ALA A 28 1.43 -27.37 13.47
CA ALA A 28 2.72 -27.91 13.87
C ALA A 28 2.59 -28.99 14.95
N LYS A 29 1.68 -28.83 15.93
CA LYS A 29 1.40 -29.84 16.96
C LYS A 29 0.77 -31.11 16.40
N HIS A 30 -0.14 -30.99 15.44
CA HIS A 30 -0.87 -32.13 14.88
C HIS A 30 -0.19 -32.75 13.65
N GLY A 31 0.79 -32.07 13.06
CA GLY A 31 1.45 -32.41 11.80
C GLY A 31 0.57 -32.27 10.55
N SER A 32 -0.76 -32.22 10.70
CA SER A 32 -1.71 -31.93 9.62
C SER A 32 -3.03 -31.42 10.19
N CYS A 33 -3.59 -30.39 9.55
CA CYS A 33 -4.93 -29.88 9.90
C CYS A 33 -6.06 -30.87 9.65
N LYS A 34 -5.84 -31.94 8.87
CA LYS A 34 -6.79 -33.05 8.77
C LYS A 34 -6.99 -33.79 10.10
N LYS A 35 -6.03 -33.68 11.02
CA LYS A 35 -6.02 -34.31 12.34
C LYS A 35 -6.46 -33.37 13.46
N ALA A 36 -6.59 -32.06 13.19
CA ALA A 36 -7.26 -31.14 14.10
C ALA A 36 -8.75 -31.53 14.13
N GLN A 37 -9.32 -31.72 15.32
CA GLN A 37 -10.61 -32.40 15.52
C GLN A 37 -11.74 -31.84 14.62
N GLN A 38 -12.52 -32.75 14.03
CA GLN A 38 -13.65 -32.47 13.13
C GLN A 38 -15.00 -32.32 13.86
N ASP A 39 -15.03 -32.44 15.19
CA ASP A 39 -16.25 -32.26 15.98
C ASP A 39 -16.60 -30.77 16.03
N GLN A 40 -17.79 -30.39 15.54
CA GLN A 40 -18.22 -28.99 15.44
C GLN A 40 -18.20 -28.26 16.80
N GLU A 41 -18.41 -28.97 17.91
CA GLU A 41 -18.39 -28.37 19.25
C GLU A 41 -16.98 -28.19 19.85
N LYS A 42 -15.95 -28.85 19.28
CA LYS A 42 -14.56 -28.85 19.80
C LYS A 42 -13.52 -28.46 18.76
N TYR A 43 -13.98 -27.91 17.65
CA TYR A 43 -13.14 -27.60 16.51
C TYR A 43 -12.05 -26.58 16.90
N THR A 44 -10.81 -26.89 16.53
CA THR A 44 -9.66 -26.00 16.73
C THR A 44 -9.19 -25.51 15.36
N SER A 45 -9.22 -24.20 15.13
CA SER A 45 -8.74 -23.61 13.86
C SER A 45 -7.29 -24.03 13.60
N CYS A 46 -7.01 -24.45 12.36
CA CYS A 46 -5.71 -24.93 11.94
C CYS A 46 -5.38 -24.42 10.52
N ALA A 47 -4.11 -24.07 10.28
CA ALA A 47 -3.62 -23.64 8.96
C ALA A 47 -2.23 -24.22 8.71
N HIS A 48 -1.94 -24.58 7.45
CA HIS A 48 -0.58 -24.97 7.04
C HIS A 48 0.21 -23.80 6.45
N VAL A 49 -0.48 -22.78 5.96
CA VAL A 49 0.13 -21.64 5.27
C VAL A 49 -0.56 -20.37 5.73
N SER A 50 0.24 -19.33 5.96
CA SER A 50 -0.21 -17.94 6.04
C SER A 50 0.30 -17.24 4.78
N PRO A 51 -0.57 -16.90 3.82
CA PRO A 51 -0.14 -16.36 2.53
C PRO A 51 0.41 -14.93 2.65
N GLU A 52 0.20 -14.26 3.78
CA GLU A 52 0.56 -12.87 3.96
C GLU A 52 1.02 -12.62 5.40
N VAL A 53 2.24 -12.08 5.56
CA VAL A 53 2.83 -11.82 6.88
C VAL A 53 3.44 -10.42 6.91
N TRP A 54 2.75 -9.50 7.59
CA TRP A 54 3.15 -8.08 7.62
C TRP A 54 4.23 -7.76 8.66
N HIS A 55 5.19 -6.90 8.27
CA HIS A 55 6.32 -6.53 9.13
C HIS A 55 5.91 -5.97 10.49
N GLU A 56 4.91 -5.10 10.51
CA GLU A 56 4.41 -4.44 11.72
C GLU A 56 3.77 -5.40 12.71
N SER A 57 3.37 -6.59 12.24
CA SER A 57 2.88 -7.60 13.15
C SER A 57 4.02 -8.15 14.02
N PHE A 58 5.31 -8.02 13.68
CA PHE A 58 6.45 -8.71 14.32
C PHE A 58 6.89 -8.20 15.70
N GLY A 59 6.24 -7.17 16.26
CA GLY A 59 6.62 -6.59 17.55
C GLY A 59 6.31 -7.45 18.79
N SER A 60 5.54 -8.54 18.69
CA SER A 60 5.18 -9.35 19.87
C SER A 60 6.25 -10.38 20.23
N GLN A 61 6.55 -10.51 21.53
CA GLN A 61 7.52 -11.46 22.09
C GLN A 61 7.29 -12.91 21.63
N HIS A 62 6.03 -13.30 21.42
CA HIS A 62 5.63 -14.61 20.88
C HIS A 62 6.21 -14.91 19.49
N LYS A 63 6.56 -13.90 18.70
CA LYS A 63 7.07 -14.14 17.34
C LYS A 63 8.55 -14.43 17.29
N LYS A 64 9.34 -13.81 18.17
CA LYS A 64 10.74 -14.22 18.39
C LYS A 64 10.78 -15.69 18.80
N GLU A 65 9.84 -16.10 19.65
CA GLU A 65 9.66 -17.50 20.05
C GLU A 65 9.28 -18.37 18.84
N TYR A 66 8.29 -17.98 18.03
CA TYR A 66 7.89 -18.75 16.84
C TYR A 66 8.99 -18.88 15.77
N PHE A 67 9.80 -17.85 15.55
CA PHE A 67 10.99 -17.97 14.70
C PHE A 67 12.04 -18.89 15.32
N SER A 68 12.34 -18.72 16.61
CA SER A 68 13.36 -19.51 17.31
C SER A 68 13.01 -21.00 17.43
N THR A 69 11.70 -21.32 17.41
CA THR A 69 11.18 -22.69 17.46
C THR A 69 10.99 -23.30 16.07
N GLY A 70 11.25 -22.54 15.00
CA GLY A 70 11.00 -22.97 13.63
C GLY A 70 9.53 -23.18 13.31
N LEU A 71 8.62 -22.59 14.10
CA LEU A 71 7.18 -22.73 13.86
C LEU A 71 6.75 -22.00 12.58
N ILE A 72 7.39 -20.86 12.31
CA ILE A 72 7.20 -20.09 11.10
C ILE A 72 8.57 -19.73 10.52
N ASP A 73 8.66 -19.72 9.20
CA ASP A 73 9.82 -19.17 8.53
C ASP A 73 9.83 -17.64 8.70
N PRO A 74 11.01 -17.03 8.85
CA PRO A 74 11.12 -15.59 8.80
C PRO A 74 10.52 -15.05 7.49
N PRO A 75 9.83 -13.90 7.52
CA PRO A 75 9.05 -13.38 6.39
C PRO A 75 9.91 -13.05 5.18
N THR A 76 11.21 -12.92 5.41
CA THR A 76 12.25 -12.73 4.40
C THR A 76 12.34 -13.87 3.38
N TYR A 77 11.63 -14.99 3.58
CA TYR A 77 11.75 -16.22 2.79
C TYR A 77 10.56 -16.58 1.88
N LEU A 78 9.48 -15.80 1.86
CA LEU A 78 8.18 -16.28 1.31
C LEU A 78 7.92 -16.04 -0.19
N GLY A 79 8.91 -15.59 -0.97
CA GLY A 79 8.88 -15.69 -2.44
C GLY A 79 7.84 -14.84 -3.20
N VAL A 80 6.93 -14.13 -2.51
CA VAL A 80 6.08 -13.12 -3.14
C VAL A 80 6.85 -11.80 -3.15
N ILE A 81 7.13 -11.32 -4.35
CA ILE A 81 7.81 -10.05 -4.59
C ILE A 81 6.71 -9.04 -4.92
N SER A 82 6.17 -8.37 -3.92
CA SER A 82 5.49 -7.10 -4.16
C SER A 82 6.53 -5.98 -4.08
N GLN A 83 6.46 -5.06 -5.03
CA GLN A 83 7.25 -3.86 -5.07
C GLN A 83 6.36 -2.69 -4.70
N GLN A 84 6.77 -2.00 -3.65
CA GLN A 84 6.21 -0.71 -3.34
C GLN A 84 6.62 0.31 -4.41
N GLY A 85 5.80 1.31 -4.69
CA GLY A 85 6.13 2.34 -5.67
C GLY A 85 5.09 3.43 -5.74
N PHE A 86 5.40 4.48 -6.50
CA PHE A 86 4.40 5.44 -6.92
C PHE A 86 3.64 4.83 -8.09
N PHE A 87 2.32 4.89 -8.04
CA PHE A 87 1.45 4.40 -9.10
C PHE A 87 0.48 5.49 -9.54
N ILE A 88 0.18 5.49 -10.83
CA ILE A 88 -0.86 6.30 -11.46
C ILE A 88 -1.79 5.38 -12.27
N PRO A 89 -3.05 5.75 -12.51
CA PRO A 89 -3.92 5.02 -13.43
C PRO A 89 -3.37 4.97 -14.85
N LYS A 90 -3.65 3.88 -15.58
CA LYS A 90 -3.30 3.74 -17.00
C LYS A 90 -3.83 4.90 -17.84
N PHE A 91 -5.08 5.33 -17.65
CA PHE A 91 -5.61 6.50 -18.34
C PHE A 91 -4.80 7.78 -18.07
N THR A 92 -4.24 7.96 -16.87
CA THR A 92 -3.37 9.10 -16.54
C THR A 92 -2.08 9.02 -17.35
N ALA A 93 -1.42 7.87 -17.37
CA ALA A 93 -0.19 7.65 -18.14
C ALA A 93 -0.41 7.81 -19.66
N GLU A 94 -1.56 7.37 -20.18
CA GLU A 94 -1.91 7.53 -21.60
C GLU A 94 -2.19 9.01 -21.95
N SER A 95 -2.78 9.78 -21.03
CA SER A 95 -3.05 11.21 -21.23
C SER A 95 -1.78 12.08 -21.18
N ASP A 96 -0.83 11.75 -20.30
CA ASP A 96 0.49 12.38 -20.20
C ASP A 96 1.53 11.35 -19.80
N SER A 97 2.21 10.79 -20.81
CA SER A 97 3.24 9.78 -20.62
C SER A 97 4.51 10.29 -19.95
N THR A 98 4.60 11.58 -19.60
CA THR A 98 5.72 12.08 -18.79
C THR A 98 5.50 11.81 -17.30
N LEU A 99 4.27 11.52 -16.87
CA LEU A 99 3.93 11.28 -15.46
C LEU A 99 4.35 9.90 -14.95
N ASP A 100 4.71 8.96 -15.83
CA ASP A 100 5.19 7.62 -15.48
C ASP A 100 6.69 7.57 -15.11
N SER A 101 7.37 8.72 -15.08
CA SER A 101 8.79 8.81 -14.80
C SER A 101 9.11 10.02 -13.93
N TYR A 102 10.03 9.86 -12.99
CA TYR A 102 10.48 10.96 -12.13
C TYR A 102 11.00 12.18 -12.92
N PHE A 103 11.46 11.99 -14.16
CA PHE A 103 11.88 13.09 -15.03
C PHE A 103 10.74 14.05 -15.40
N GLY A 104 9.51 13.55 -15.55
CA GLY A 104 8.34 14.39 -15.79
C GLY A 104 7.68 14.90 -14.51
N LEU A 105 8.14 14.46 -13.35
CA LEU A 105 7.67 14.92 -12.04
C LEU A 105 8.60 15.96 -11.40
N LYS A 106 9.90 15.89 -11.64
CA LYS A 106 10.89 16.76 -11.00
C LYS A 106 10.92 18.17 -11.59
N ASP A 107 11.58 19.08 -10.87
CA ASP A 107 11.91 20.45 -11.25
C ASP A 107 10.70 21.41 -11.24
N GLU A 108 10.95 22.69 -10.96
CA GLU A 108 9.91 23.75 -10.85
C GLU A 108 9.04 23.88 -12.11
N LYS A 109 9.58 23.57 -13.30
CA LYS A 109 8.83 23.66 -14.56
C LYS A 109 7.63 22.71 -14.62
N ASN A 110 7.66 21.61 -13.86
CA ASN A 110 6.58 20.63 -13.82
C ASN A 110 5.58 20.91 -12.69
N LYS A 111 5.85 21.88 -11.82
CA LYS A 111 5.01 22.21 -10.64
C LYS A 111 3.56 22.51 -11.01
N ASN A 112 3.32 23.40 -11.97
CA ASN A 112 1.97 23.74 -12.43
C ASN A 112 1.25 22.51 -12.99
N LYS A 113 1.94 21.72 -13.81
CA LYS A 113 1.40 20.49 -14.37
C LYS A 113 0.97 19.51 -13.28
N LEU A 114 1.78 19.31 -12.25
CA LEU A 114 1.45 18.43 -11.13
C LEU A 114 0.27 18.97 -10.31
N ALA A 115 0.25 20.28 -10.05
CA ALA A 115 -0.83 20.96 -9.33
C ALA A 115 -2.18 20.87 -10.08
N GLU A 116 -2.17 20.99 -11.40
CA GLU A 116 -3.35 20.87 -12.25
C GLU A 116 -3.78 19.41 -12.44
N SER A 117 -2.82 18.48 -12.58
CA SER A 117 -3.12 17.08 -12.86
C SER A 117 -3.64 16.35 -11.64
N PHE A 118 -3.00 16.50 -10.48
CA PHE A 118 -3.32 15.72 -9.29
C PHE A 118 -4.09 16.57 -8.28
N LEU A 119 -5.41 16.59 -8.45
CA LEU A 119 -6.33 17.30 -7.57
C LEU A 119 -6.53 16.54 -6.24
N ARG A 120 -7.01 17.24 -5.21
CA ARG A 120 -7.20 16.64 -3.89
C ARG A 120 -8.50 15.84 -3.83
N PRO A 121 -8.49 14.55 -3.46
CA PRO A 121 -9.71 13.81 -3.18
C PRO A 121 -10.40 14.41 -1.94
N ILE A 122 -11.71 14.56 -2.00
CA ILE A 122 -12.50 15.06 -0.88
C ILE A 122 -13.47 14.00 -0.37
N THR A 123 -13.72 14.05 0.93
CA THR A 123 -14.67 13.14 1.58
C THR A 123 -16.11 13.46 1.16
N TRP A 124 -17.02 12.49 1.29
CA TRP A 124 -18.42 12.66 0.95
C TRP A 124 -19.07 13.83 1.69
N ILE A 125 -18.78 14.00 2.99
CA ILE A 125 -19.28 15.14 3.77
C ILE A 125 -18.75 16.48 3.25
N GLU A 126 -17.49 16.54 2.83
CA GLU A 126 -16.90 17.76 2.29
C GLU A 126 -17.50 18.12 0.93
N TYR A 127 -17.73 17.14 0.06
CA TYR A 127 -18.44 17.35 -1.20
C TYR A 127 -19.82 17.95 -0.95
N CYS A 128 -20.61 17.32 -0.08
CA CYS A 128 -21.97 17.79 0.23
C CYS A 128 -22.01 19.15 0.91
N THR A 129 -21.00 19.54 1.69
CA THR A 129 -21.03 20.81 2.44
C THR A 129 -20.36 21.98 1.73
N LYS A 130 -19.46 21.71 0.77
CA LYS A 130 -18.63 22.74 0.12
C LYS A 130 -18.81 22.82 -1.39
N ILE A 131 -19.23 21.73 -2.05
CA ILE A 131 -19.24 21.63 -3.52
C ILE A 131 -20.66 21.49 -4.06
N SER A 132 -21.47 20.58 -3.52
CA SER A 132 -22.83 20.31 -4.01
C SER A 132 -23.73 21.53 -3.83
N GLU A 133 -24.43 21.95 -4.89
CA GLU A 133 -25.33 23.11 -4.87
C GLU A 133 -26.55 22.91 -3.97
N ASN A 134 -26.97 21.67 -3.76
CA ASN A 134 -28.17 21.30 -3.00
C ASN A 134 -27.84 20.62 -1.66
N ASN A 135 -26.57 20.65 -1.24
CA ASN A 135 -26.06 19.92 -0.10
C ASN A 135 -26.40 18.41 -0.11
N CYS A 136 -26.31 17.76 -1.27
CA CYS A 136 -26.70 16.36 -1.48
C CYS A 136 -28.13 16.01 -0.98
N THR A 137 -29.05 16.97 -0.99
CA THR A 137 -30.46 16.71 -0.62
C THR A 137 -31.23 16.01 -1.74
N ALA A 138 -30.71 16.03 -2.97
CA ALA A 138 -31.18 15.26 -4.10
C ALA A 138 -29.98 14.69 -4.88
N ASP A 139 -30.21 13.61 -5.64
CA ASP A 139 -29.20 12.99 -6.50
C ASP A 139 -28.69 13.99 -7.55
N ASP A 140 -27.39 14.29 -7.50
CA ASP A 140 -26.70 15.18 -8.43
C ASP A 140 -25.77 14.43 -9.39
N GLY A 141 -25.85 13.10 -9.42
CA GLY A 141 -25.01 12.21 -10.23
C GLY A 141 -23.65 11.89 -9.59
N ILE A 142 -23.18 12.68 -8.62
CA ILE A 142 -21.97 12.40 -7.84
C ILE A 142 -22.34 11.76 -6.51
N ALA A 143 -23.34 12.32 -5.82
CA ALA A 143 -23.88 11.83 -4.57
C ALA A 143 -25.41 11.65 -4.66
N ARG A 144 -25.91 10.48 -4.26
CA ARG A 144 -27.36 10.19 -4.27
C ARG A 144 -28.12 10.74 -3.07
N LYS A 145 -27.41 10.93 -1.95
CA LYS A 145 -27.96 11.45 -0.69
C LYS A 145 -26.86 12.10 0.15
N TYR A 146 -27.26 12.78 1.22
CA TYR A 146 -26.34 13.22 2.27
C TYR A 146 -25.77 12.00 3.03
N PRO A 147 -24.47 12.00 3.38
CA PRO A 147 -23.86 10.88 4.08
C PRO A 147 -24.43 10.68 5.48
N GLU A 148 -24.44 9.44 5.96
CA GLU A 148 -24.63 9.15 7.38
C GLU A 148 -23.33 9.41 8.15
N LYS A 149 -23.41 9.54 9.48
CA LYS A 149 -22.26 9.92 10.31
C LYS A 149 -21.05 9.00 10.12
N ASP A 150 -21.31 7.71 9.96
CA ASP A 150 -20.25 6.70 9.78
C ASP A 150 -19.61 6.77 8.38
N ASP A 151 -20.26 7.44 7.42
CA ASP A 151 -19.79 7.65 6.06
C ASP A 151 -19.10 9.00 5.85
N TYR A 152 -19.04 9.87 6.86
CA TYR A 152 -18.47 11.21 6.71
C TYR A 152 -17.03 11.20 6.19
N GLY A 153 -16.23 10.22 6.61
CA GLY A 153 -14.82 10.10 6.20
C GLY A 153 -14.59 9.33 4.91
N LYS A 154 -15.65 8.93 4.19
CA LYS A 154 -15.57 8.08 3.00
C LYS A 154 -15.21 8.88 1.75
N PHE A 155 -14.33 8.33 0.93
CA PHE A 155 -13.97 8.92 -0.38
C PHE A 155 -14.73 8.28 -1.54
N PHE A 156 -15.31 7.10 -1.31
CA PHE A 156 -16.13 6.38 -2.27
C PHE A 156 -17.09 5.48 -1.51
N VAL A 157 -18.34 5.45 -1.95
CA VAL A 157 -19.36 4.50 -1.48
C VAL A 157 -20.13 4.04 -2.70
N LYS A 158 -19.98 2.76 -3.05
CA LYS A 158 -20.61 2.17 -4.23
C LYS A 158 -22.10 2.52 -4.28
N ASP A 159 -22.56 2.99 -5.44
CA ASP A 159 -23.94 3.39 -5.73
C ASP A 159 -24.49 4.57 -4.90
N LEU A 160 -23.69 5.22 -4.05
CA LEU A 160 -24.13 6.34 -3.20
C LEU A 160 -23.28 7.59 -3.36
N TYR A 161 -21.96 7.44 -3.48
CA TYR A 161 -20.99 8.50 -3.71
C TYR A 161 -19.85 7.97 -4.57
N ILE A 162 -19.73 8.47 -5.80
CA ILE A 162 -18.70 8.01 -6.76
C ILE A 162 -17.33 8.64 -6.51
N GLY A 163 -17.21 9.56 -5.55
CA GLY A 163 -16.01 10.31 -5.26
C GLY A 163 -15.92 11.64 -6.00
N TYR A 164 -15.02 12.51 -5.53
CA TYR A 164 -14.78 13.82 -6.14
C TYR A 164 -13.36 14.29 -5.86
N PHE A 165 -12.73 14.92 -6.85
CA PHE A 165 -11.39 15.50 -6.76
C PHE A 165 -11.49 16.99 -7.03
N ASN A 166 -10.98 17.81 -6.10
CA ASN A 166 -11.16 19.26 -6.14
C ASN A 166 -9.81 19.98 -6.10
N ALA A 167 -9.67 21.02 -6.93
CA ALA A 167 -8.58 21.97 -6.82
C ALA A 167 -8.71 22.78 -5.52
N THR A 168 -7.61 22.94 -4.80
CA THR A 168 -7.54 23.74 -3.58
C THR A 168 -6.65 24.95 -3.78
N ILE A 169 -6.54 25.82 -2.76
CA ILE A 169 -5.56 26.92 -2.77
C ILE A 169 -4.10 26.41 -2.91
N GLU A 170 -3.83 25.15 -2.54
CA GLU A 170 -2.53 24.54 -2.75
C GLU A 170 -2.28 24.22 -4.22
N ASN A 171 -3.31 24.06 -5.05
CA ASN A 171 -3.17 23.79 -6.47
C ASN A 171 -3.02 25.08 -7.32
N ASP A 172 -3.28 26.27 -6.75
CA ASP A 172 -3.24 27.53 -7.50
C ASP A 172 -1.83 28.11 -7.59
N CYS A 173 -1.14 27.82 -8.69
CA CYS A 173 0.22 28.30 -8.95
C CYS A 173 0.33 29.79 -9.31
N ASN A 174 -0.77 30.49 -9.53
CA ASN A 174 -0.73 31.94 -9.76
C ASN A 174 -0.67 32.71 -8.43
N SER A 175 -1.41 32.24 -7.41
CA SER A 175 -1.46 32.89 -6.11
C SER A 175 -0.51 32.27 -5.08
N ASN A 176 -0.13 31.01 -5.25
CA ASN A 176 0.75 30.28 -4.34
C ASN A 176 2.05 29.85 -5.04
N LEU A 177 3.16 30.50 -4.71
CA LEU A 177 4.48 30.12 -5.23
C LEU A 177 4.91 28.71 -4.82
N GLU A 178 4.33 28.17 -3.75
CA GLU A 178 4.56 26.81 -3.24
C GLU A 178 3.41 25.86 -3.62
N CYS A 179 2.73 26.14 -4.75
CA CYS A 179 1.67 25.28 -5.24
C CYS A 179 2.15 23.83 -5.45
N THR A 180 1.23 22.89 -5.32
CA THR A 180 1.53 21.46 -5.31
C THR A 180 0.34 20.68 -5.82
N GLY A 181 0.61 19.53 -6.44
CA GLY A 181 -0.40 18.50 -6.65
C GLY A 181 -0.60 17.66 -5.39
N HIS A 182 -1.58 16.77 -5.46
CA HIS A 182 -1.90 15.84 -4.41
C HIS A 182 -1.20 14.49 -4.61
N PHE A 183 -0.78 13.86 -3.51
CA PHE A 183 -0.26 12.51 -3.49
C PHE A 183 -0.90 11.73 -2.35
N VAL A 184 -1.32 10.50 -2.61
CA VAL A 184 -1.92 9.63 -1.61
C VAL A 184 -0.82 8.79 -0.95
N ASP A 185 -0.31 9.25 0.20
CA ASP A 185 0.72 8.54 0.97
C ASP A 185 0.10 7.58 2.02
N TYR A 186 0.94 6.66 2.48
CA TYR A 186 0.64 5.70 3.53
C TYR A 186 0.51 6.32 4.93
N PRO A 187 -0.17 5.64 5.86
CA PRO A 187 -0.20 6.07 7.25
C PRO A 187 1.20 5.93 7.88
N ASN A 188 1.46 6.66 8.97
CA ASN A 188 2.73 6.60 9.71
C ASN A 188 3.22 5.22 10.12
N THR A 189 2.30 4.28 10.30
CA THR A 189 2.63 2.93 10.74
C THR A 189 3.40 2.19 9.66
N TRP A 190 3.21 2.57 8.39
CA TRP A 190 3.73 1.88 7.23
C TRP A 190 5.03 2.51 6.74
N THR A 191 5.81 1.73 6.00
CA THR A 191 7.05 2.22 5.39
C THR A 191 6.73 3.13 4.22
N SER A 192 7.12 4.41 4.28
CA SER A 192 7.10 5.32 3.14
C SER A 192 8.44 6.05 3.02
N PHE A 193 8.91 6.20 1.79
CA PHE A 193 10.04 7.06 1.42
C PHE A 193 9.57 8.22 0.52
N ALA A 194 8.27 8.51 0.50
CA ALA A 194 7.71 9.56 -0.35
C ALA A 194 8.28 10.94 0.00
N VAL A 195 8.39 11.28 1.29
CA VAL A 195 8.95 12.56 1.76
C VAL A 195 10.39 12.80 1.25
N PRO A 196 11.38 11.91 1.49
CA PRO A 196 12.73 12.12 0.97
C PRO A 196 12.76 12.12 -0.56
N GLN A 197 11.97 11.26 -1.22
CA GLN A 197 11.87 11.23 -2.69
C GLN A 197 11.34 12.56 -3.26
N MET A 198 10.27 13.10 -2.69
CA MET A 198 9.68 14.36 -3.15
C MET A 198 10.61 15.54 -2.92
N TYR A 199 11.21 15.63 -1.73
CA TYR A 199 12.10 16.73 -1.39
C TYR A 199 13.36 16.75 -2.26
N HIS A 200 14.10 15.64 -2.31
CA HIS A 200 15.41 15.61 -2.96
C HIS A 200 15.34 15.60 -4.49
N HIS A 201 14.20 15.22 -5.06
CA HIS A 201 13.93 15.29 -6.51
C HIS A 201 13.11 16.50 -6.92
N ASN A 202 12.79 17.41 -5.99
CA ASN A 202 11.94 18.57 -6.25
C ASN A 202 10.62 18.20 -6.97
N ILE A 203 9.90 17.21 -6.44
CA ILE A 203 8.58 16.80 -6.92
C ILE A 203 7.54 17.54 -6.09
N SER A 204 6.78 18.43 -6.71
CA SER A 204 5.78 19.27 -6.04
C SER A 204 4.45 18.54 -5.84
N LEU A 205 4.48 17.49 -5.02
CA LEU A 205 3.31 16.75 -4.57
C LEU A 205 3.28 16.69 -3.03
N LYS A 206 2.07 16.73 -2.44
CA LYS A 206 1.87 16.61 -1.00
C LYS A 206 0.64 15.78 -0.65
N SER A 207 0.73 15.04 0.44
CA SER A 207 -0.41 14.32 1.02
C SER A 207 -1.17 15.18 2.03
N SER A 208 -2.47 14.94 2.15
CA SER A 208 -3.41 15.71 2.98
C SER A 208 -4.40 14.84 3.75
N GLY A 209 -4.07 13.57 3.94
CA GLY A 209 -4.83 12.64 4.77
C GLY A 209 -4.70 12.95 6.26
N SER A 210 -5.52 12.28 7.07
CA SER A 210 -5.70 12.61 8.49
C SER A 210 -4.65 12.01 9.43
N GLN A 211 -3.70 11.22 8.91
CA GLN A 211 -2.68 10.58 9.73
C GLN A 211 -1.67 11.63 10.22
N TYR A 212 -1.43 11.63 11.54
CA TYR A 212 -0.50 12.56 12.20
C TYR A 212 0.88 12.51 11.51
N ILE A 213 1.65 13.61 11.40
CA ILE A 213 3.01 13.67 10.81
C ILE A 213 3.12 13.46 9.28
N THR A 214 2.70 12.33 8.72
CA THR A 214 2.81 12.05 7.27
C THR A 214 1.72 12.74 6.45
N ASN A 215 0.61 13.12 7.10
CA ASN A 215 -0.63 13.45 6.41
C ASN A 215 -1.05 12.34 5.44
N GLY A 216 -0.77 11.08 5.78
CA GLY A 216 -1.15 9.93 4.98
C GLY A 216 -2.61 9.53 5.15
N TYR A 217 -3.03 8.54 4.38
CA TYR A 217 -4.38 7.96 4.41
C TYR A 217 -4.35 6.59 5.06
N SER A 218 -5.46 6.17 5.69
CA SER A 218 -5.58 4.76 6.07
C SER A 218 -5.76 3.89 4.82
N TYR A 219 -5.38 2.61 4.89
CA TYR A 219 -5.52 1.72 3.73
C TYR A 219 -6.94 1.67 3.13
N PRO A 220 -8.04 1.56 3.91
CA PRO A 220 -9.39 1.64 3.35
C PRO A 220 -9.67 2.95 2.58
N GLN A 221 -9.17 4.08 3.09
CA GLN A 221 -9.33 5.37 2.41
C GLN A 221 -8.54 5.43 1.10
N MET A 222 -7.34 4.86 1.05
CA MET A 222 -6.56 4.79 -0.19
C MET A 222 -7.31 3.99 -1.26
N MET A 223 -7.90 2.85 -0.87
CA MET A 223 -8.70 2.03 -1.78
C MET A 223 -9.95 2.78 -2.26
N GLU A 224 -10.64 3.47 -1.36
CA GLU A 224 -11.78 4.33 -1.72
C GLU A 224 -11.35 5.46 -2.67
N ILE A 225 -10.18 6.09 -2.47
CA ILE A 225 -9.66 7.12 -3.37
C ILE A 225 -9.34 6.54 -4.76
N TRP A 226 -8.75 5.35 -4.86
CA TRP A 226 -8.49 4.72 -6.16
C TRP A 226 -9.79 4.33 -6.87
N GLN A 227 -10.77 3.82 -6.13
CA GLN A 227 -12.11 3.52 -6.67
C GLN A 227 -12.83 4.80 -7.14
N ALA A 228 -12.69 5.91 -6.43
CA ALA A 228 -13.17 7.21 -6.86
C ALA A 228 -12.48 7.69 -8.15
N ALA A 229 -11.15 7.52 -8.23
CA ALA A 229 -10.38 7.87 -9.43
C ALA A 229 -10.86 7.05 -10.63
N ASP A 230 -11.07 5.75 -10.48
CA ASP A 230 -11.62 4.87 -11.51
C ASP A 230 -13.02 5.31 -11.96
N ALA A 231 -13.94 5.51 -11.00
CA ALA A 231 -15.32 5.88 -11.30
C ALA A 231 -15.46 7.25 -12.00
N THR A 232 -14.57 8.20 -11.69
CA THR A 232 -14.62 9.56 -12.21
C THR A 232 -13.60 9.85 -13.31
N GLN A 233 -12.73 8.88 -13.62
CA GLN A 233 -11.57 9.05 -14.50
C GLN A 233 -10.67 10.23 -14.07
N SER A 234 -10.50 10.40 -12.75
CA SER A 234 -9.68 11.45 -12.16
C SER A 234 -8.25 10.98 -11.94
N ASN A 235 -7.27 11.80 -12.31
CA ASN A 235 -5.87 11.48 -12.08
C ASN A 235 -5.57 11.38 -10.58
N VAL A 236 -4.89 10.30 -10.19
CA VAL A 236 -4.39 10.11 -8.83
C VAL A 236 -2.95 9.60 -8.90
N MET A 237 -2.10 10.05 -7.98
CA MET A 237 -0.82 9.41 -7.73
C MET A 237 -0.82 8.88 -6.29
N MET A 238 -0.50 7.60 -6.15
CA MET A 238 -0.61 6.90 -4.87
C MET A 238 0.65 6.08 -4.61
N LEU A 239 1.06 6.02 -3.35
CA LEU A 239 1.99 5.00 -2.90
C LEU A 239 1.23 3.67 -2.78
N SER A 240 1.59 2.67 -3.57
CA SER A 240 0.95 1.35 -3.53
C SER A 240 1.98 0.22 -3.66
N TRP A 241 1.50 -1.02 -3.75
CA TRP A 241 2.28 -2.19 -4.14
C TRP A 241 1.79 -2.74 -5.48
N ASP A 242 2.71 -3.21 -6.32
CA ASP A 242 2.33 -4.16 -7.37
C ASP A 242 1.87 -5.47 -6.70
N LEU A 243 0.85 -6.12 -7.25
CA LEU A 243 0.30 -7.39 -6.74
C LEU A 243 -0.44 -7.35 -5.39
N ASP A 244 -0.86 -6.17 -4.94
CA ASP A 244 -1.92 -6.03 -3.93
C ASP A 244 -3.24 -6.67 -4.42
N GLY A 245 -4.09 -7.19 -3.53
CA GLY A 245 -5.46 -7.60 -3.87
C GLY A 245 -6.28 -6.50 -4.57
N SER A 246 -6.02 -5.23 -4.27
CA SER A 246 -6.57 -4.08 -4.98
C SER A 246 -6.03 -3.94 -6.39
N TYR A 247 -4.72 -4.11 -6.59
CA TYR A 247 -4.09 -4.12 -7.92
C TYR A 247 -4.78 -5.14 -8.83
N MET A 248 -5.06 -6.34 -8.32
CA MET A 248 -5.75 -7.39 -9.08
C MET A 248 -7.17 -7.01 -9.52
N GLN A 249 -7.85 -6.11 -8.80
CA GLN A 249 -9.18 -5.63 -9.18
C GLN A 249 -9.15 -4.77 -10.45
N PHE A 250 -8.05 -4.04 -10.68
CA PHE A 250 -7.91 -3.10 -11.80
C PHE A 250 -7.03 -3.61 -12.93
N LEU A 251 -6.48 -4.82 -12.81
CA LEU A 251 -5.66 -5.43 -13.84
C LEU A 251 -6.46 -5.60 -15.14
N GLY A 252 -5.95 -5.03 -16.25
CA GLY A 252 -6.63 -5.05 -17.55
C GLY A 252 -7.77 -4.05 -17.71
N THR A 253 -7.96 -3.12 -16.77
CA THR A 253 -8.90 -1.99 -16.92
C THR A 253 -8.15 -0.70 -17.29
N GLU A 254 -8.87 0.39 -17.59
CA GLU A 254 -8.25 1.70 -17.83
C GLU A 254 -7.65 2.33 -16.56
N SER A 255 -7.99 1.80 -15.39
CA SER A 255 -7.46 2.22 -14.10
C SER A 255 -6.40 1.27 -13.55
N GLU A 256 -5.84 0.41 -14.43
CA GLU A 256 -4.70 -0.43 -14.11
C GLU A 256 -3.55 0.43 -13.55
N TYR A 257 -2.86 -0.11 -12.55
CA TYR A 257 -1.77 0.57 -11.86
C TYR A 257 -0.54 0.62 -12.77
N ILE A 258 -0.16 1.81 -13.21
CA ILE A 258 1.11 2.05 -13.90
C ILE A 258 2.13 2.59 -12.90
N LYS A 259 3.22 1.85 -12.74
CA LYS A 259 4.30 2.25 -11.85
C LYS A 259 5.05 3.45 -12.43
N VAL A 260 5.27 4.46 -11.60
CA VAL A 260 6.16 5.58 -11.91
C VAL A 260 7.61 5.18 -11.63
N TYR A 261 8.47 5.32 -12.63
CA TYR A 261 9.89 5.01 -12.52
C TYR A 261 10.65 6.09 -11.74
N MET A 262 11.07 5.75 -10.53
CA MET A 262 11.95 6.55 -9.69
C MET A 262 13.44 6.17 -9.92
N PRO A 263 14.42 6.97 -9.48
CA PRO A 263 15.84 6.62 -9.63
C PRO A 263 16.14 5.26 -9.00
N ALA A 264 16.84 4.37 -9.70
CA ALA A 264 17.01 2.98 -9.28
C ALA A 264 17.60 2.84 -7.85
N ALA A 265 17.11 1.85 -7.10
CA ALA A 265 17.60 1.53 -5.77
C ALA A 265 18.99 0.86 -5.81
N THR A 266 20.06 1.67 -5.72
CA THR A 266 21.41 1.16 -5.54
C THR A 266 21.63 0.70 -4.09
N GLN A 267 22.65 -0.14 -3.85
CA GLN A 267 23.02 -0.52 -2.48
C GLN A 267 23.42 0.69 -1.64
N GLU A 268 24.10 1.65 -2.27
CA GLU A 268 24.49 2.91 -1.63
C GLU A 268 23.26 3.72 -1.21
N CYS A 269 22.27 3.87 -2.09
CA CYS A 269 21.01 4.51 -1.71
C CYS A 269 20.34 3.79 -0.54
N PHE A 270 20.24 2.47 -0.60
CA PHE A 270 19.60 1.69 0.45
C PHE A 270 20.26 1.92 1.82
N ASN A 271 21.59 1.97 1.85
CA ASN A 271 22.36 2.22 3.08
C ASN A 271 22.18 3.66 3.60
N SER A 272 21.89 4.62 2.72
CA SER A 272 21.62 6.02 3.08
C SER A 272 20.14 6.32 3.37
N ARG A 273 19.26 5.32 3.36
CA ARG A 273 17.85 5.52 3.73
C ARG A 273 17.71 5.84 5.21
N ILE A 274 16.75 6.71 5.49
CA ILE A 274 16.30 6.98 6.85
C ILE A 274 15.80 5.71 7.55
N SER A 275 16.05 5.65 8.86
CA SER A 275 15.56 4.56 9.73
C SER A 275 14.03 4.54 9.81
N ILE A 276 13.45 3.50 10.42
CA ILE A 276 12.00 3.43 10.63
C ILE A 276 11.55 4.55 11.57
N GLU A 277 12.34 4.82 12.61
CA GLU A 277 12.10 5.82 13.64
C GLU A 277 12.14 7.23 13.04
N ASP A 278 13.08 7.48 12.13
CA ASP A 278 13.25 8.80 11.50
C ASP A 278 12.10 9.17 10.56
N ARG A 279 11.43 8.19 9.93
CA ARG A 279 10.27 8.42 9.03
C ARG A 279 9.11 9.13 9.72
N VAL A 280 8.95 8.88 11.01
CA VAL A 280 7.90 9.47 11.86
C VAL A 280 8.45 10.55 12.78
N SER A 281 9.67 11.05 12.53
CA SER A 281 10.22 12.16 13.29
C SER A 281 9.38 13.42 13.09
N LYS A 282 9.15 14.18 14.17
CA LYS A 282 8.52 15.51 14.07
C LYS A 282 9.43 16.52 13.38
N ASP A 283 10.75 16.30 13.45
CA ASP A 283 11.71 17.13 12.74
C ASP A 283 11.70 16.78 11.25
N PHE A 284 11.46 17.79 10.42
CA PHE A 284 11.39 17.63 8.97
C PHE A 284 12.75 17.23 8.38
N ASN A 285 13.86 17.78 8.87
CA ASN A 285 15.19 17.49 8.33
C ASN A 285 15.58 16.02 8.57
N THR A 286 15.24 15.49 9.75
CA THR A 286 15.40 14.06 10.08
C THR A 286 14.58 13.18 9.12
N ARG A 287 13.32 13.53 8.83
CA ARG A 287 12.47 12.79 7.87
C ARG A 287 12.93 12.85 6.42
N VAL A 288 13.53 13.97 6.02
CA VAL A 288 14.06 14.16 4.66
C VAL A 288 15.36 13.37 4.47
N GLY A 289 16.18 13.23 5.51
CA GLY A 289 17.42 12.48 5.44
C GLY A 289 18.37 12.96 4.34
N GLU A 290 19.24 12.06 3.90
CA GLU A 290 20.24 12.36 2.87
C GLU A 290 19.70 12.18 1.46
N LYS A 291 20.18 13.02 0.53
CA LYS A 291 19.83 12.94 -0.90
C LYS A 291 20.07 11.56 -1.51
N LEU A 292 21.14 10.90 -1.07
CA LEU A 292 21.54 9.60 -1.57
C LEU A 292 20.48 8.52 -1.27
N GLY A 293 19.72 8.66 -0.17
CA GLY A 293 18.63 7.76 0.22
C GLY A 293 17.33 7.94 -0.58
N ALA A 294 17.22 8.99 -1.40
CA ALA A 294 16.03 9.28 -2.20
C ALA A 294 16.04 8.50 -3.54
N CYS A 295 15.88 7.18 -3.50
CA CYS A 295 15.72 6.33 -4.68
C CYS A 295 14.41 5.54 -4.64
N ASP A 296 14.03 4.91 -5.75
CA ASP A 296 12.92 3.98 -5.89
C ASP A 296 12.97 2.88 -4.83
N PHE A 297 11.83 2.28 -4.50
CA PHE A 297 11.77 1.13 -3.62
C PHE A 297 12.51 -0.05 -4.27
N ASN A 298 13.40 -0.68 -3.51
CA ASN A 298 14.07 -1.88 -3.99
C ASN A 298 13.03 -3.00 -4.06
N PHE A 299 13.02 -3.78 -5.12
CA PHE A 299 12.61 -5.17 -4.98
C PHE A 299 13.52 -5.75 -3.92
N ASP A 300 13.01 -6.33 -2.84
CA ASP A 300 13.88 -6.89 -1.80
C ASP A 300 14.81 -7.93 -2.44
N ARG A 301 16.02 -7.52 -2.86
CA ARG A 301 17.01 -8.38 -3.52
C ARG A 301 17.43 -9.52 -2.59
N LEU A 302 17.20 -9.33 -1.29
CA LEU A 302 17.28 -10.35 -0.27
C LEU A 302 16.44 -11.58 -0.62
N SER A 303 15.27 -11.44 -1.23
CA SER A 303 14.40 -12.56 -1.61
C SER A 303 15.05 -13.45 -2.69
N LYS A 304 15.74 -12.83 -3.67
CA LYS A 304 16.55 -13.54 -4.68
C LYS A 304 17.78 -14.21 -4.04
N LEU A 305 18.48 -13.53 -3.14
CA LEU A 305 19.65 -14.08 -2.45
C LEU A 305 19.27 -15.25 -1.54
N LEU A 306 18.19 -15.12 -0.77
CA LEU A 306 17.74 -16.13 0.19
C LEU A 306 17.16 -17.33 -0.51
N SER A 307 16.38 -17.15 -1.58
CA SER A 307 15.89 -18.28 -2.35
C SER A 307 17.00 -18.96 -3.16
N SER A 308 18.02 -18.21 -3.61
CA SER A 308 19.21 -18.82 -4.23
C SER A 308 20.04 -19.58 -3.20
N ALA A 309 20.26 -19.03 -2.01
CA ALA A 309 20.95 -19.71 -0.91
C ALA A 309 20.20 -20.97 -0.44
N LEU A 310 18.88 -20.91 -0.28
CA LEU A 310 18.04 -22.05 0.11
C LEU A 310 17.90 -23.11 -0.99
N HIS A 311 17.99 -22.75 -2.27
CA HIS A 311 18.06 -23.73 -3.35
C HIS A 311 19.43 -24.40 -3.45
N SER A 312 20.50 -23.64 -3.19
CA SER A 312 21.88 -24.07 -3.38
C SER A 312 22.49 -24.77 -2.16
N ASP A 313 21.80 -24.77 -1.01
CA ASP A 313 22.25 -25.47 0.19
C ASP A 313 22.15 -26.99 -0.02
N PRO A 314 23.28 -27.72 -0.06
CA PRO A 314 23.28 -29.16 -0.27
C PRO A 314 22.71 -29.94 0.93
N ASP A 315 22.65 -29.33 2.12
CA ASP A 315 22.15 -29.97 3.34
C ASP A 315 20.61 -29.86 3.46
N LEU A 316 19.97 -29.02 2.64
CA LEU A 316 18.51 -28.95 2.55
C LEU A 316 17.95 -30.04 1.62
N SER A 317 17.02 -30.84 2.15
CA SER A 317 16.24 -31.78 1.35
C SER A 317 15.49 -31.07 0.23
N GLU A 318 15.26 -31.73 -0.90
CA GLU A 318 14.58 -31.15 -2.07
C GLU A 318 13.21 -30.52 -1.73
N ALA A 319 12.47 -31.14 -0.79
CA ALA A 319 11.19 -30.63 -0.31
C ALA A 319 11.28 -29.32 0.51
N MET A 320 12.47 -28.98 1.01
CA MET A 320 12.74 -27.74 1.75
C MET A 320 13.40 -26.66 0.88
N ARG A 321 13.76 -26.97 -0.37
CA ARG A 321 14.25 -25.96 -1.31
C ARG A 321 13.10 -25.06 -1.71
N SER A 322 13.37 -23.76 -1.81
CA SER A 322 12.34 -22.78 -2.20
C SER A 322 11.85 -23.06 -3.62
N PRO A 323 10.56 -23.40 -3.83
CA PRO A 323 10.01 -23.58 -5.18
C PRO A 323 9.96 -22.26 -5.95
N ALA A 324 10.06 -21.12 -5.25
CA ALA A 324 10.13 -19.81 -5.87
C ALA A 324 11.42 -19.60 -6.68
N TYR A 325 12.50 -20.36 -6.40
CA TYR A 325 13.79 -20.21 -7.09
C TYR A 325 13.67 -20.26 -8.61
N GLU A 326 12.92 -21.23 -9.15
CA GLU A 326 12.70 -21.38 -10.58
C GLU A 326 11.93 -20.19 -11.17
N ALA A 327 10.90 -19.71 -10.46
CA ALA A 327 10.12 -18.54 -10.88
C ALA A 327 10.97 -17.26 -10.89
N MET A 328 11.92 -17.11 -9.95
CA MET A 328 12.80 -15.93 -9.91
C MET A 328 13.91 -15.94 -10.96
N GLN A 329 14.24 -17.07 -11.59
CA GLN A 329 15.18 -17.08 -12.72
C GLN A 329 14.59 -16.46 -13.99
N LEU A 330 13.27 -16.26 -14.05
CA LEU A 330 12.58 -15.68 -15.19
C LEU A 330 12.58 -14.13 -15.19
N PHE A 331 13.02 -13.50 -14.10
CA PHE A 331 13.10 -12.05 -13.90
C PHE A 331 14.54 -11.61 -13.60
#